data_AF-A0A2N7YS07-F1
#
_entry.id   AF-A0A2N7YS07-F1
#
_cell.length_a   1.000
_cell.length_b   1.000
_cell.length_c   1.000
_cell.angle_alpha   90.00
_cell.angle_beta   90.00
_cell.angle_gamma   90.00
#
_symmetry.space_group_name_H-M   'P 1'
#
loop_
_entity.id
_entity.type
_entity.pdbx_description
1 polymer ?
#
loop_
_entity_poly.entity_id
_entity_poly.type
_entity_poly.pdbx_seq_one_letter_code
_entity_poly.pdbx_strand_id
1 'polypeptide(L)'
;FNEGYSASGGEAHVRVPLCEEAIRLGRLLLRLFPGESEIMGLTALMLLQHARAAARLDENNNIVLLDDQDRGKWDRALIAEGLV
;
A
#
# COMPACT_ATOMS: atom_id res chain seq x y z
N PHE A 1 1.67 5.32 7.30
CA PHE A 1 1.93 4.29 6.27
C PHE A 1 3.14 3.43 6.63
N ASN A 2 4.37 3.98 6.69
CA ASN A 2 5.60 3.20 6.92
C ASN A 2 5.58 2.31 8.17
N GLU A 3 5.04 2.78 9.29
CA GLU A 3 4.86 1.97 10.51
C GLU A 3 3.93 0.76 10.32
N GLY A 4 2.95 0.86 9.41
CA GLY A 4 2.10 -0.26 9.04
C GLY A 4 2.78 -1.21 8.06
N TYR A 5 3.75 -0.73 7.28
CA TYR A 5 4.36 -1.47 6.17
C TYR A 5 5.69 -2.14 6.53
N SER A 6 6.41 -1.60 7.52
CA SER A 6 7.70 -2.10 8.00
C SER A 6 7.68 -2.55 9.47
N ALA A 7 6.50 -2.51 10.12
CA ALA A 7 6.23 -2.86 11.52
C ALA A 7 7.50 -3.05 12.37
N SER A 8 8.17 -1.95 12.70
CA SER A 8 9.27 -1.94 13.65
C SER A 8 8.73 -2.34 15.03
N GLY A 9 8.84 -3.63 15.38
CA GLY A 9 8.59 -4.12 16.74
C GLY A 9 7.26 -4.83 17.03
N GLY A 10 6.73 -5.67 16.13
CA GLY A 10 5.60 -6.56 16.48
C GLY A 10 5.53 -7.86 15.67
N GLU A 11 4.83 -8.87 16.19
CA GLU A 11 4.68 -10.22 15.60
C GLU A 11 4.02 -10.24 14.20
N ALA A 12 3.37 -9.14 13.79
CA ALA A 12 2.78 -8.99 12.47
C ALA A 12 3.66 -8.13 11.54
N HIS A 13 4.18 -8.73 10.46
CA HIS A 13 5.05 -8.07 9.48
C HIS A 13 4.39 -6.91 8.72
N VAL A 14 3.05 -6.82 8.68
CA VAL A 14 2.29 -5.71 8.11
C VAL A 14 1.07 -5.42 8.98
N ARG A 15 0.93 -4.19 9.49
CA ARG A 15 -0.31 -3.71 10.14
C ARG A 15 -1.21 -3.08 9.08
N VAL A 16 -1.91 -3.94 8.34
CA VAL A 16 -2.81 -3.57 7.23
C VAL A 16 -3.73 -2.38 7.57
N PRO A 17 -4.39 -2.31 8.75
CA PRO A 17 -5.29 -1.19 9.06
C PRO A 17 -4.60 0.19 9.07
N LEU A 18 -3.32 0.26 9.46
CA LEU A 18 -2.58 1.54 9.45
C LEU A 18 -2.23 2.00 8.04
N CYS A 19 -2.02 1.06 7.11
CA CYS A 19 -1.79 1.36 5.71
C CYS A 19 -3.08 1.85 5.05
N GLU A 20 -4.19 1.15 5.30
CA GLU A 20 -5.52 1.53 4.80
C GLU A 20 -5.94 2.91 5.30
N GLU A 21 -5.70 3.22 6.57
CA GLU A 21 -6.04 4.53 7.13
C GLU A 21 -5.18 5.65 6.53
N ALA A 22 -3.89 5.41 6.30
CA ALA A 22 -3.03 6.38 5.61
C ALA A 22 -3.50 6.66 4.18
N ILE A 23 -3.94 5.62 3.45
CA ILE A 23 -4.53 5.75 2.11
C ILE A 23 -5.85 6.54 2.19
N ARG A 24 -6.70 6.25 3.18
CA ARG A 24 -7.97 6.97 3.39
C ARG A 24 -7.73 8.46 3.64
N LEU A 25 -6.73 8.81 4.44
CA LEU A 25 -6.34 10.19 4.71
C LEU A 25 -5.75 10.87 3.46
N GLY A 26 -4.91 10.19 2.69
CA GLY A 26 -4.39 10.71 1.42
C GLY A 26 -5.50 11.04 0.42
N ARG A 27 -6.47 10.13 0.25
CA ARG A 27 -7.68 10.37 -0.57
C ARG A 27 -8.51 11.55 -0.05
N LEU A 28 -8.63 11.71 1.27
CA LEU A 28 -9.34 12.84 1.86
C LEU A 28 -8.64 14.16 1.54
N LEU A 29 -7.31 14.21 1.65
CA LEU A 29 -6.52 15.38 1.30
C LEU A 29 -6.65 15.74 -0.18
N LEU A 30 -6.64 14.75 -1.10
CA LEU A 30 -6.87 15.01 -2.53
C LEU A 30 -8.25 15.60 -2.83
N ARG A 31 -9.28 15.23 -2.07
CA ARG A 31 -10.60 15.86 -2.21
C ARG A 31 -10.62 17.33 -1.77
N LEU A 32 -9.78 17.69 -0.79
CA LEU A 32 -9.67 19.06 -0.29
C LEU A 32 -8.72 19.91 -1.15
N PHE A 33 -7.70 19.28 -1.72
CA PHE A 33 -6.61 19.92 -2.45
C PHE A 33 -6.31 19.19 -3.77
N PRO A 34 -7.24 19.24 -4.75
CA PRO A 34 -7.15 18.43 -5.96
C PRO A 34 -6.00 18.77 -6.91
N GLY A 35 -5.34 19.92 -6.73
CA GLY A 35 -4.19 20.35 -7.54
C GLY A 35 -2.83 20.10 -6.91
N GLU A 36 -2.77 19.55 -5.69
CA GLU A 36 -1.51 19.39 -4.96
C GLU A 36 -0.77 18.12 -5.39
N SER A 37 0.18 18.29 -6.29
CA SER A 37 0.96 17.20 -6.91
C SER A 37 1.70 16.30 -5.90
N GLU A 38 2.15 16.84 -4.78
CA GLU A 38 2.85 16.06 -3.74
C GLU A 38 1.90 15.07 -3.05
N ILE A 39 0.67 15.50 -2.77
CA ILE A 39 -0.37 14.65 -2.17
C ILE A 39 -0.79 13.57 -3.18
N MET A 40 -0.88 13.92 -4.47
CA MET A 40 -1.18 12.97 -5.55
C MET A 40 -0.09 11.90 -5.64
N GLY A 41 1.17 12.30 -5.75
CA GLY A 41 2.31 11.40 -5.85
C GLY A 41 2.46 10.49 -4.64
N LEU A 42 2.29 11.03 -3.43
CA LEU A 42 2.34 10.23 -2.21
C LEU A 42 1.19 9.22 -2.13
N THR A 43 -0.03 9.63 -2.47
CA THR A 43 -1.21 8.73 -2.45
C THR A 43 -1.05 7.62 -3.50
N ALA A 44 -0.62 7.96 -4.71
CA ALA A 44 -0.32 7.00 -5.76
C ALA A 44 0.73 5.97 -5.31
N LEU A 45 1.83 6.43 -4.71
CA LEU A 45 2.87 5.53 -4.20
C LEU A 45 2.33 4.59 -3.11
N MET A 46 1.52 5.09 -2.17
CA MET A 46 0.90 4.26 -1.13
C MET A 46 -0.04 3.20 -1.73
N LEU A 47 -0.87 3.57 -2.71
CA LEU A 47 -1.77 2.66 -3.41
C LEU A 47 -1.01 1.55 -4.15
N LEU A 48 -0.01 1.91 -4.96
CA LEU A 48 0.82 0.95 -5.69
C LEU A 48 1.59 0.01 -4.76
N GLN A 49 2.04 0.53 -3.62
CA GLN A 49 2.76 -0.23 -2.62
C GLN A 49 1.83 -1.19 -1.85
N HIS A 50 0.60 -0.75 -1.56
CA HIS A 50 -0.39 -1.53 -0.84
C HIS A 50 -1.09 -2.58 -1.71
N ALA A 51 -1.21 -2.34 -3.03
CA ALA A 51 -1.79 -3.28 -3.99
C ALA A 51 -1.13 -4.67 -3.97
N ARG A 52 0.11 -4.76 -3.47
CA ARG A 52 0.89 -6.00 -3.39
C ARG A 52 0.85 -6.66 -2.02
N ALA A 53 0.10 -6.12 -1.06
CA ALA A 53 0.12 -6.59 0.34
C ALA A 53 -0.15 -8.08 0.47
N ALA A 54 -1.13 -8.61 -0.28
CA ALA A 54 -1.50 -10.03 -0.28
C ALA A 54 -0.46 -10.97 -0.93
N ALA A 55 0.56 -10.42 -1.59
CA ALA A 55 1.61 -11.18 -2.27
C ALA A 55 2.98 -11.08 -1.57
N ARG A 56 3.09 -10.32 -0.46
CA ARG A 56 4.36 -10.07 0.23
C ARG A 56 4.80 -11.20 1.15
N LEU A 57 3.86 -12.03 1.61
CA LEU A 57 4.09 -13.11 2.53
C LEU A 57 3.58 -14.43 1.95
N ASP A 58 4.32 -15.51 2.17
CA ASP A 58 3.85 -16.87 1.88
C ASP A 58 2.97 -17.41 3.03
N GLU A 59 2.52 -18.66 2.90
CA GLU A 59 1.70 -19.35 3.91
C GLU A 59 2.42 -19.57 5.25
N ASN A 60 3.75 -19.45 5.26
CA ASN A 60 4.61 -19.57 6.43
C ASN A 60 5.04 -18.20 6.99
N ASN A 61 4.43 -17.10 6.53
CA ASN A 61 4.79 -15.71 6.87
C ASN A 61 6.22 -15.28 6.45
N ASN A 62 6.85 -15.97 5.50
CA ASN A 62 8.14 -15.53 4.96
C ASN A 62 7.96 -14.42 3.93
N ILE A 63 8.94 -13.50 3.86
CA ILE A 63 8.97 -12.45 2.84
C ILE A 63 9.17 -13.06 1.46
N VAL A 64 8.27 -12.73 0.53
CA VAL A 64 8.39 -13.07 -0.89
C VAL A 64 9.01 -11.89 -1.65
N LEU A 65 10.13 -12.16 -2.33
CA LEU A 65 10.82 -11.16 -3.17
C LEU A 65 9.92 -10.69 -4.30
N LEU A 66 10.10 -9.43 -4.72
CA LEU A 66 9.22 -8.79 -5.70
C LEU A 66 9.02 -9.61 -6.99
N ASP A 67 10.11 -10.17 -7.52
CA ASP A 67 10.10 -10.95 -8.77
C ASP A 67 9.36 -12.28 -8.64
N ASP A 68 9.28 -12.82 -7.41
CA ASP A 68 8.62 -14.08 -7.07
C ASP A 68 7.16 -13.89 -6.61
N GLN A 69 6.70 -12.64 -6.47
CA GLN A 69 5.32 -12.36 -6.05
C GLN A 69 4.33 -12.78 -7.13
N ASP A 70 3.32 -13.56 -6.75
CA ASP A 70 2.18 -13.88 -7.61
C ASP A 70 1.41 -12.59 -7.97
N ARG A 71 1.57 -12.12 -9.21
CA ARG A 71 0.89 -10.93 -9.74
C ARG A 71 -0.62 -11.12 -9.89
N GLY A 72 -1.13 -12.36 -9.82
CA GLY A 72 -2.55 -12.64 -9.73
C GLY A 72 -3.16 -12.15 -8.41
N LYS A 73 -2.36 -12.07 -7.33
CA LYS A 73 -2.77 -11.57 -6.02
C LYS A 73 -2.68 -10.04 -5.88
N TRP A 74 -2.24 -9.34 -6.92
CA TRP A 74 -2.14 -7.87 -6.86
C TRP A 74 -3.51 -7.23 -7.05
N ASP A 75 -3.84 -6.28 -6.20
CA ASP A 75 -5.08 -5.51 -6.29
C ASP A 75 -5.05 -4.58 -7.51
N ARG A 76 -5.82 -4.96 -8.52
CA ARG A 76 -5.90 -4.22 -9.79
C ARG A 76 -6.65 -2.90 -9.66
N ALA A 77 -7.57 -2.77 -8.71
CA ALA A 77 -8.29 -1.53 -8.48
C ALA A 77 -7.36 -0.48 -7.86
N LEU A 78 -6.56 -0.86 -6.86
CA LEU A 78 -5.55 0.03 -6.27
C LEU A 78 -4.46 0.43 -7.27
N ILE A 79 -4.04 -0.50 -8.14
CA ILE A 79 -3.11 -0.17 -9.23
C ILE A 79 -3.73 0.82 -10.19
N ALA A 80 -4.96 0.58 -10.64
CA ALA A 80 -5.64 1.46 -11.58
C ALA A 80 -5.78 2.87 -11.00
N GLU A 81 -6.16 3.00 -9.73
CA GLU A 81 -6.28 4.29 -9.04
C GLU A 81 -4.94 5.02 -8.92
N GLY A 82 -3.84 4.31 -8.63
CA GLY A 82 -2.51 4.91 -8.49
C GLY A 82 -1.85 5.34 -9.80
N LEU A 83 -2.44 5.07 -10.96
CA LEU A 83 -1.91 5.42 -12.28
C LEU A 83 -2.65 6.58 -12.97
N VAL A 84 -3.71 7.09 -12.36
CA VAL A 84 -4.52 8.22 -12.88
C VAL A 84 -3.99 9.55 -12.35
#